data_AF-A0A1I2XP84-F1
#
_entry.id   AF-A0A1I2XP84-F1
#
_cell.length_a   1.000
_cell.length_b   1.000
_cell.length_c   1.000
_cell.angle_alpha   90.00
_cell.angle_beta   90.00
_cell.angle_gamma   90.00
#
_symmetry.space_group_name_H-M   'P 1'
#
loop_
_entity.id
_entity.type
_entity.pdbx_description
1 polymer ?
#
loop_
_entity_poly.entity_id
_entity_poly.type
_entity_poly.pdbx_seq_one_letter_code
_entity_poly.pdbx_strand_id
1 'polypeptide(L)'
;MPSALSVDLRERVVAAIEAGASRRQAAQCFGVGAASAILWHERFRQNGQIAPKPMGSDRNSQRLEAQAALILRPHEEHPLSFPRELRDRLLERGVRASTSSLSRLFARHGITRKKELSTQPSRSGRM
;
A
#
# COMPACT_ATOMS: atom_id res chain seq x y z
N MET A 1 -3.36 10.39 6.61
CA MET A 1 -4.11 9.85 5.45
C MET A 1 -5.57 10.16 5.66
N PRO A 2 -6.30 10.75 4.69
CA PRO A 2 -7.73 10.98 4.86
C PRO A 2 -8.42 9.64 5.05
N SER A 3 -9.22 9.49 6.11
CA SER A 3 -10.02 8.30 6.37
C SER A 3 -11.33 8.35 5.60
N ALA A 4 -11.84 7.18 5.22
CA ALA A 4 -13.16 7.09 4.62
C ALA A 4 -14.23 7.44 5.66
N LEU A 5 -15.22 8.26 5.28
CA LEU A 5 -16.42 8.46 6.10
C LEU A 5 -17.13 7.13 6.37
N SER A 6 -17.71 6.99 7.57
CA SER A 6 -18.30 5.76 8.09
C SER A 6 -19.34 5.16 7.16
N VAL A 7 -19.53 3.84 7.22
CA VAL A 7 -20.53 3.14 6.39
C VAL A 7 -21.95 3.57 6.78
N ASP A 8 -22.25 3.62 8.09
CA ASP A 8 -23.53 4.09 8.62
C ASP A 8 -23.95 5.47 8.04
N LEU A 9 -23.02 6.44 7.98
CA LEU A 9 -23.32 7.76 7.43
C LEU A 9 -23.72 7.68 5.96
N ARG A 10 -23.08 6.80 5.19
CA ARG A 10 -23.39 6.61 3.78
C ARG A 10 -24.73 5.93 3.60
N GLU A 11 -25.02 4.93 4.43
CA GLU A 11 -26.31 4.21 4.43
C GLU A 11 -27.46 5.17 4.68
N ARG A 12 -27.33 6.04 5.69
CA ARG A 12 -28.34 7.06 6.00
C ARG A 12 -28.54 8.06 4.87
N VAL A 13 -27.47 8.52 4.23
CA VAL A 13 -27.56 9.43 3.07
C VAL A 13 -28.26 8.75 1.89
N VAL A 14 -27.89 7.52 1.57
CA VAL A 14 -28.52 6.75 0.48
C VAL A 14 -29.99 6.49 0.78
N ALA A 15 -30.32 6.07 2.00
CA ALA A 15 -31.70 5.82 2.41
C ALA A 15 -32.58 7.08 2.29
N ALA A 16 -32.06 8.25 2.66
CA ALA A 16 -32.79 9.51 2.50
C ALA A 16 -33.04 9.85 1.02
N ILE A 17 -32.09 9.56 0.13
CA ILE A 17 -32.25 9.79 -1.32
C ILE A 17 -33.28 8.82 -1.90
N GLU A 18 -33.23 7.54 -1.52
CA GLU A 18 -34.22 6.53 -1.94
C GLU A 18 -35.63 6.83 -1.38
N ALA A 19 -35.71 7.48 -0.21
CA ALA A 19 -36.97 7.99 0.36
C ALA A 19 -37.50 9.26 -0.35
N GLY A 20 -36.83 9.76 -1.40
CA GLY A 20 -37.29 10.85 -2.25
C GLY A 20 -36.59 12.20 -2.01
N ALA A 21 -35.61 12.28 -1.12
CA ALA A 21 -34.83 13.51 -0.96
C ALA A 21 -33.93 13.75 -2.18
N SER A 22 -33.77 15.03 -2.56
CA SER A 22 -32.74 15.35 -3.55
C SER A 22 -31.34 15.08 -2.98
N ARG A 23 -30.39 14.74 -3.86
CA ARG A 23 -29.00 14.47 -3.45
C ARG A 23 -28.35 15.63 -2.70
N ARG A 24 -28.71 16.88 -3.06
CA ARG A 24 -28.24 18.09 -2.37
C ARG A 24 -28.90 18.25 -1.00
N GLN A 25 -30.19 17.96 -0.89
CA GLN A 25 -30.92 18.02 0.38
C GLN A 25 -30.38 16.97 1.36
N ALA A 26 -30.20 15.72 0.92
CA ALA A 26 -29.58 14.69 1.75
C ALA A 26 -28.17 15.13 2.19
N ALA A 27 -27.35 15.66 1.28
CA ALA A 27 -26.02 16.16 1.63
C ALA A 27 -26.04 17.23 2.75
N GLN A 28 -26.98 18.18 2.67
CA GLN A 28 -27.17 19.20 3.70
C GLN A 28 -27.66 18.61 5.03
N CYS A 29 -28.63 17.70 5.01
CA CYS A 29 -29.17 17.05 6.21
C CYS A 29 -28.10 16.27 7.00
N PHE A 30 -27.13 15.66 6.31
CA PHE A 30 -26.09 14.84 6.92
C PHE A 30 -24.72 15.53 7.03
N GLY A 31 -24.61 16.80 6.64
CA GLY A 31 -23.36 17.56 6.73
C GLY A 31 -22.25 17.03 5.81
N VAL A 32 -22.59 16.43 4.67
CA VAL A 32 -21.63 15.91 3.69
C VAL A 32 -21.60 16.76 2.43
N GLY A 33 -20.52 16.67 1.65
CA GLY A 33 -20.45 17.34 0.36
C GLY A 33 -21.45 16.75 -0.64
N ALA A 34 -22.07 17.59 -1.48
CA ALA A 34 -23.02 17.15 -2.51
C ALA A 34 -22.41 16.12 -3.47
N ALA A 35 -21.14 16.29 -3.85
CA ALA A 35 -20.40 15.33 -4.67
C ALA A 35 -20.29 13.95 -4.01
N SER A 36 -20.10 13.89 -2.68
CA SER A 36 -20.03 12.63 -1.94
C SER A 36 -21.37 11.90 -1.94
N ALA A 37 -22.47 12.62 -1.67
CA ALA A 37 -23.82 12.06 -1.71
C ALA A 37 -24.17 11.52 -3.11
N ILE A 38 -23.80 12.24 -4.18
CA ILE A 38 -23.96 11.77 -5.57
C ILE A 38 -23.19 10.47 -5.81
N LEU A 39 -21.91 10.42 -5.45
CA LEU A 39 -21.06 9.25 -5.66
C LEU A 39 -21.53 8.02 -4.87
N TRP A 40 -22.03 8.22 -3.63
CA TRP A 40 -22.54 7.13 -2.81
C TRP A 40 -23.83 6.55 -3.39
N HIS A 41 -24.75 7.41 -3.82
CA HIS A 41 -26.00 6.98 -4.46
C HIS A 41 -25.75 6.28 -5.79
N GLU A 42 -24.88 6.82 -6.63
CA GLU A 42 -24.53 6.22 -7.92
C GLU A 42 -23.93 4.82 -7.73
N ARG A 43 -23.02 4.66 -6.76
CA ARG A 43 -22.41 3.37 -6.47
C ARG A 43 -23.41 2.36 -5.88
N PHE A 44 -24.35 2.84 -5.05
CA PHE A 44 -25.43 2.02 -4.56
C PHE A 44 -26.33 1.53 -5.70
N ARG A 45 -26.68 2.40 -6.66
CA ARG A 45 -27.48 2.01 -7.83
C ARG A 45 -26.76 1.03 -8.76
N GLN A 46 -25.46 1.18 -8.96
CA GLN A 46 -24.69 0.32 -9.85
C GLN A 46 -24.46 -1.07 -9.26
N ASN A 47 -24.08 -1.15 -7.98
CA ASN A 47 -23.53 -2.39 -7.40
C ASN A 47 -24.22 -2.83 -6.10
N GLY A 48 -25.18 -2.08 -5.57
CA GLY A 48 -25.74 -2.29 -4.23
C GLY A 48 -24.75 -2.05 -3.09
N GLN A 49 -23.57 -1.49 -3.38
CA GLN A 49 -22.47 -1.38 -2.41
C GLN A 49 -22.37 0.01 -1.80
N ILE A 50 -22.44 0.06 -0.46
CA ILE A 50 -22.32 1.31 0.32
C ILE A 50 -20.93 1.44 0.96
N ALA A 51 -20.27 0.31 1.23
CA ALA A 51 -18.95 0.25 1.84
C ALA A 51 -17.88 0.97 0.99
N PRO A 52 -16.92 1.71 1.60
CA PRO A 52 -15.81 2.32 0.88
C PRO A 52 -15.00 1.29 0.08
N LYS A 53 -14.40 1.72 -1.04
CA LYS A 53 -13.43 0.88 -1.74
C LYS A 53 -12.23 0.63 -0.81
N PRO A 54 -11.57 -0.54 -0.90
CA PRO A 54 -10.32 -0.78 -0.20
C PRO A 54 -9.34 0.35 -0.50
N MET A 55 -8.96 1.10 0.54
CA MET A 55 -8.11 2.27 0.40
C MET A 55 -6.67 1.85 0.64
N GLY A 56 -5.80 2.07 -0.35
CA GLY A 56 -4.42 1.61 -0.30
C GLY A 56 -4.30 0.11 -0.57
N SER A 57 -4.43 -0.28 -1.84
CA SER A 57 -3.94 -1.60 -2.26
C SER A 57 -2.43 -1.52 -2.40
N ASP A 58 -1.71 -2.44 -1.77
CA ASP A 58 -0.26 -2.58 -1.92
C ASP A 58 0.10 -3.24 -3.26
N ARG A 59 -0.33 -2.61 -4.36
CA ARG A 59 -0.15 -3.10 -5.73
C ARG A 59 1.33 -3.25 -6.07
N ASN A 60 2.18 -2.42 -5.48
CA ASN A 60 3.62 -2.48 -5.67
C ASN A 60 4.22 -3.72 -5.01
N SER A 61 3.81 -4.05 -3.78
CA SER A 61 4.26 -5.30 -3.14
C SER A 61 3.70 -6.52 -3.85
N GLN A 62 2.45 -6.50 -4.32
CA GLN A 62 1.87 -7.62 -5.09
C GLN A 62 2.63 -7.87 -6.40
N ARG A 63 3.01 -6.81 -7.12
CA ARG A 63 3.83 -6.91 -8.34
C ARG A 63 5.22 -7.47 -8.05
N LEU A 64 5.84 -7.05 -6.94
CA LEU A 64 7.12 -7.61 -6.52
C LEU A 64 6.99 -9.09 -6.15
N GLU A 65 5.90 -9.49 -5.49
CA GLU A 65 5.67 -10.88 -5.09
C GLU A 65 5.51 -11.82 -6.27
N ALA A 66 4.83 -11.35 -7.33
CA ALA A 66 4.73 -12.10 -8.59
C ALA A 66 6.12 -12.38 -9.21
N GLN A 67 7.12 -11.56 -8.88
CA GLN A 67 8.51 -11.72 -9.32
C GLN A 67 9.43 -12.21 -8.20
N ALA A 68 8.90 -12.61 -7.03
CA ALA A 68 9.69 -12.98 -5.86
C ALA A 68 10.69 -14.10 -6.16
N ALA A 69 10.30 -15.11 -6.94
CA ALA A 69 11.19 -16.21 -7.32
C ALA A 69 12.45 -15.74 -8.08
N LEU A 70 12.32 -14.70 -8.92
CA LEU A 70 13.46 -14.13 -9.66
C LEU A 70 14.35 -13.24 -8.77
N ILE A 71 13.80 -12.74 -7.67
CA ILE A 71 14.49 -11.86 -6.70
C ILE A 71 15.18 -12.68 -5.61
N LEU A 72 14.56 -13.79 -5.16
CA LEU A 72 15.05 -14.63 -4.08
C LEU A 72 16.15 -15.59 -4.52
N ARG A 73 16.09 -16.16 -5.74
CA ARG A 73 17.13 -17.06 -6.28
C ARG A 73 18.54 -16.47 -6.23
N PRO A 74 18.78 -15.23 -6.73
CA PRO A 74 20.11 -14.61 -6.65
C PRO A 74 20.55 -14.28 -5.22
N HIS A 75 19.61 -14.15 -4.28
CA HIS A 75 19.92 -13.90 -2.88
C HIS A 75 20.41 -15.17 -2.18
N GLU A 76 19.84 -16.33 -2.49
CA GLU A 76 20.33 -17.63 -2.00
C GLU A 76 21.76 -17.92 -2.48
N GLU A 77 22.08 -17.54 -3.72
CA GLU A 77 23.43 -17.69 -4.29
C GLU A 77 24.45 -16.70 -3.70
N HIS A 78 24.02 -15.48 -3.34
CA HIS A 78 24.88 -14.45 -2.76
C HIS A 78 24.20 -13.67 -1.61
N PRO A 79 24.12 -14.27 -0.40
CA PRO A 79 23.41 -13.69 0.76
C PRO A 79 23.99 -12.37 1.29
N LEU A 80 25.24 -12.03 0.90
CA LEU A 80 26.01 -10.89 1.41
C LEU A 80 25.99 -9.65 0.49
N SER A 81 25.22 -9.66 -0.60
CA SER A 81 25.19 -8.55 -1.57
C SER A 81 24.49 -7.31 -1.00
N PHE A 82 25.08 -6.12 -1.21
CA PHE A 82 24.50 -4.87 -0.70
C PHE A 82 23.15 -4.63 -1.41
N PRO A 83 22.09 -4.12 -0.74
CA PRO A 83 20.77 -3.91 -1.38
C PRO A 83 20.79 -3.07 -2.67
N ARG A 84 21.85 -2.27 -2.86
CA ARG A 84 22.12 -1.51 -4.09
C ARG A 84 22.63 -2.40 -5.23
N GLU A 85 23.54 -3.32 -4.96
CA GLU A 85 24.09 -4.25 -5.95
C GLU A 85 23.01 -5.22 -6.43
N LEU A 86 22.17 -5.70 -5.52
CA LEU A 86 21.02 -6.52 -5.88
C LEU A 86 20.04 -5.73 -6.76
N ARG A 87 19.77 -4.46 -6.43
CA ARG A 87 18.94 -3.58 -7.26
C ARG A 87 19.51 -3.42 -8.67
N ASP A 88 20.83 -3.24 -8.80
CA ASP A 88 21.47 -3.04 -10.10
C ASP A 88 21.41 -4.33 -10.95
N ARG A 89 21.63 -5.50 -10.34
CA ARG A 89 21.41 -6.81 -10.98
C ARG A 89 19.94 -7.07 -11.36
N LEU A 90 18.99 -6.59 -10.56
CA LEU A 90 17.57 -6.69 -10.87
C LEU A 90 17.17 -5.75 -12.01
N LEU A 91 17.78 -4.57 -12.10
CA LEU A 91 17.61 -3.65 -13.23
C LEU A 91 18.09 -4.26 -14.55
N GLU A 92 19.23 -4.94 -14.56
CA GLU A 92 19.74 -5.68 -15.73
C GLU A 92 18.77 -6.77 -16.20
N ARG A 93 18.01 -7.37 -15.27
CA ARG A 93 16.96 -8.36 -15.54
C ARG A 93 15.58 -7.75 -15.81
N GLY A 94 15.48 -6.42 -15.92
CA GLY A 94 14.24 -5.69 -16.21
C GLY A 94 13.29 -5.51 -15.03
N VAL A 95 13.68 -5.90 -13.81
CA VAL A 95 12.88 -5.78 -12.59
C VAL A 95 13.20 -4.46 -11.89
N ARG A 96 12.33 -3.46 -12.07
CA ARG A 96 12.43 -2.19 -11.34
C ARG A 96 11.86 -2.34 -9.93
N ALA A 97 12.73 -2.59 -8.95
CA ALA A 97 12.38 -2.62 -7.54
C ALA A 97 13.07 -1.49 -6.77
N SER A 98 12.32 -0.81 -5.89
CA SER A 98 12.92 0.15 -4.95
C SER A 98 13.60 -0.59 -3.79
N THR A 99 14.61 0.01 -3.17
CA THR A 99 15.30 -0.55 -2.00
C THR A 99 14.31 -0.85 -0.86
N SER A 100 13.33 0.03 -0.63
CA SER A 100 12.28 -0.15 0.38
C SER A 100 11.33 -1.31 0.04
N SER A 101 11.04 -1.53 -1.25
CA SER A 101 10.22 -2.66 -1.71
C SER A 101 10.93 -4.00 -1.51
N LEU A 102 12.24 -4.07 -1.81
CA LEU A 102 13.07 -5.26 -1.56
C LEU A 102 13.17 -5.56 -0.06
N SER A 103 13.38 -4.54 0.77
CA SER A 103 13.42 -4.71 2.23
C SER A 103 12.10 -5.28 2.78
N ARG A 104 10.95 -4.81 2.29
CA ARG A 104 9.63 -5.35 2.67
C ARG A 104 9.37 -6.75 2.11
N LEU A 105 9.88 -7.08 0.93
CA LEU A 105 9.82 -8.43 0.35
C LEU A 105 10.63 -9.40 1.24
N PHE A 106 11.87 -9.07 1.57
CA PHE A 106 12.71 -9.89 2.44
C PHE A 106 12.11 -10.08 3.83
N ALA A 107 11.59 -9.01 4.44
CA ALA A 107 10.88 -9.10 5.71
C ALA A 107 9.68 -10.07 5.66
N ARG A 108 8.91 -10.07 4.56
CA ARG A 108 7.76 -10.99 4.36
C ARG A 108 8.21 -12.44 4.16
N HIS A 109 9.34 -12.66 3.52
CA HIS A 109 9.94 -13.99 3.36
C HIS A 109 10.78 -14.46 4.55
N GLY A 110 10.77 -13.74 5.68
CA GLY A 110 11.52 -14.11 6.89
C GLY A 110 13.03 -13.90 6.77
N ILE A 111 13.50 -13.26 5.70
CA ILE A 111 14.90 -12.95 5.47
C ILE A 111 15.23 -11.69 6.26
N THR A 112 15.78 -11.90 7.46
CA THR A 112 16.28 -10.83 8.32
C THR A 112 17.79 -10.81 8.26
N ARG A 113 18.37 -9.73 7.74
CA ARG A 113 19.82 -9.53 7.89
C ARG A 113 20.08 -9.22 9.35
N LYS A 114 20.86 -10.07 10.03
CA LYS A 114 21.43 -9.74 11.34
C LYS A 114 22.19 -8.41 11.19
N LYS A 115 21.77 -7.39 11.93
CA LYS A 115 22.46 -6.11 11.97
C LYS A 115 23.73 -6.31 12.78
N GLU A 116 24.83 -6.66 12.10
CA GLU A 116 26.14 -6.46 12.72
C GLU A 116 26.35 -4.96 12.80
N LEU A 117 26.38 -4.44 14.04
CA LEU A 117 26.85 -3.10 14.30
C LEU A 117 28.27 -3.06 13.73
N SER A 118 28.45 -2.28 12.66
CA SER A 118 29.79 -1.95 12.17
C SER A 118 30.45 -1.09 13.24
N THR A 119 31.06 -1.75 14.21
CA THR A 119 32.01 -1.10 15.12
C THR A 119 33.18 -0.68 14.23
N GLN A 120 33.38 0.63 14.08
CA GLN A 120 34.62 1.12 13.48
C GLN A 120 35.79 0.49 14.24
N PRO A 121 36.80 -0.08 13.57
CA PRO A 121 38.02 -0.46 14.25
C PRO A 121 38.56 0.81 14.92
N SER A 122 38.72 0.76 16.24
CA SER A 122 39.25 1.86 17.03
C SER A 122 40.59 2.29 16.48
N ARG A 123 40.65 3.53 15.99
CA ARG A 123 41.87 4.17 15.50
C ARG A 123 42.72 4.60 16.70
N SER A 124 43.30 3.64 17.39
CA SER A 124 44.21 3.89 18.51
C SER A 124 45.25 2.78 18.57
N GLY A 125 46.39 3.07 17.96
CA GLY A 125 47.63 2.32 18.03
C GLY A 125 48.75 3.25 17.55
N ARG A 126 48.95 4.35 18.28
CA ARG A 126 50.12 5.20 18.13
C ARG A 126 51.20 4.58 19.04
N MET A 127 52.16 3.89 18.44
CA MET A 127 53.57 3.85 18.82
C MET A 127 54.36 3.14 17.74
#